data_AF-A0AAW1T2V0-F1
#
_entry.id   AF-A0AAW1T2V0-F1
#
_cell.length_a   1.000
_cell.length_b   1.000
_cell.length_c   1.000
_cell.angle_alpha   90.00
_cell.angle_beta   90.00
_cell.angle_gamma   90.00
#
_symmetry.space_group_name_H-M   'P 1'
#
loop_
_entity.id
_entity.type
_entity.pdbx_description
1 polymer ?
#
loop_
_entity_poly.entity_id
_entity_poly.type
_entity_poly.pdbx_seq_one_letter_code
_entity_poly.pdbx_strand_id
1 'polypeptide(L)'
;MGNSSGKEQDQEPEGPVQSGVRTSASLIRRLANAPDTPDTQYPAGQHSRASHNGEAYQDDGHTGGQSLDHEQGHGKGLPVAHMQEEEPDEHIQHALERSRRVGQLLLRREQDELETVKQYADDLIQNEYRLPQNEAPCSQQRDGCLQCYQDHEQDCWRCKPEVDAYTACVHQMRMQQHKSEHDMKTH
;
A
#
# COMPACT_ATOMS: atom_id res chain seq x y z
N MET A 1 13.28 48.53 44.56
CA MET A 1 12.24 49.24 43.79
C MET A 1 12.49 48.97 42.32
N GLY A 2 11.49 48.51 41.57
CA GLY A 2 11.57 48.08 40.16
C GLY A 2 11.33 46.57 40.03
N ASN A 3 10.07 46.13 39.94
CA ASN A 3 9.28 45.86 38.72
C ASN A 3 9.66 44.48 38.12
N SER A 4 8.83 43.45 38.08
CA SER A 4 7.46 43.26 37.55
C SER A 4 7.52 42.35 36.34
N SER A 5 6.46 41.53 36.25
CA SER A 5 5.93 40.93 35.03
C SER A 5 6.56 39.62 34.58
N GLY A 6 5.95 38.54 35.06
CA GLY A 6 5.78 37.35 34.26
C GLY A 6 5.06 37.67 32.95
N LYS A 7 5.49 36.98 31.90
CA LYS A 7 4.71 36.82 30.67
C LYS A 7 4.73 35.34 30.31
N GLU A 8 3.59 34.74 30.61
CA GLU A 8 2.99 33.61 29.92
C GLU A 8 3.15 33.80 28.40
N GLN A 9 3.69 32.81 27.71
CA GLN A 9 3.60 32.70 26.26
C GLN A 9 2.92 31.36 25.97
N ASP A 10 1.63 31.50 25.64
CA ASP A 10 0.79 30.52 24.99
C ASP A 10 1.52 29.83 23.82
N GLN A 11 1.43 28.51 23.85
CA GLN A 11 1.82 27.61 22.80
C GLN A 11 0.58 27.42 21.92
N GLU A 12 0.52 28.09 20.77
CA GLU A 12 -0.52 27.80 19.76
C GLU A 12 -0.12 26.56 18.93
N PRO A 13 -1.11 25.78 18.46
CA PRO A 13 -0.89 24.43 17.96
C PRO A 13 -0.40 24.40 16.51
N GLU A 14 0.53 23.49 16.24
CA GLU A 14 0.96 23.05 14.92
C GLU A 14 -0.26 22.74 14.03
N GLY A 15 -0.46 23.57 13.00
CA GLY A 15 -1.45 23.32 11.95
C GLY A 15 -1.13 22.05 11.16
N PRO A 16 -2.12 21.43 10.48
CA PRO A 16 -1.90 20.18 9.77
C PRO A 16 -0.90 20.39 8.62
N VAL A 17 0.18 19.62 8.67
CA VAL A 17 1.15 19.47 7.57
C VAL A 17 0.38 18.96 6.35
N GLN A 18 0.06 19.88 5.43
CA GLN A 18 -0.49 19.51 4.13
C GLN A 18 0.64 18.82 3.33
N SER A 19 0.67 17.49 3.41
CA SER A 19 1.39 16.65 2.46
C SER A 19 0.73 16.80 1.09
N GLY A 20 1.07 17.88 0.40
CA GLY A 20 0.62 18.12 -0.96
C GLY A 20 1.34 17.16 -1.90
N VAL A 21 0.70 16.05 -2.25
CA VAL A 21 1.18 15.16 -3.31
C VAL A 21 1.17 15.96 -4.61
N ARG A 22 2.38 16.32 -5.09
CA ARG A 22 2.55 17.00 -6.37
C ARG A 22 2.39 15.97 -7.49
N THR A 23 1.17 15.78 -7.97
CA THR A 23 0.93 15.03 -9.21
C THR A 23 1.44 15.83 -10.40
N SER A 24 2.18 15.20 -11.30
CA SER A 24 2.69 15.86 -12.51
C SER A 24 1.54 16.21 -13.46
N ALA A 25 1.64 17.37 -14.11
CA ALA A 25 0.64 17.83 -15.09
C ALA A 25 0.48 16.86 -16.29
N SER A 26 1.54 16.09 -16.59
CA SER A 26 1.52 15.03 -17.60
C SER A 26 0.61 13.86 -17.20
N LEU A 27 0.56 13.50 -15.92
CA LEU A 27 -0.27 12.41 -15.42
C LEU A 27 -1.75 12.79 -15.39
N ILE A 28 -2.07 14.02 -14.98
CA ILE A 28 -3.44 14.56 -15.05
C ILE A 28 -3.94 14.56 -16.50
N ARG A 29 -3.09 14.97 -17.45
CA ARG A 29 -3.44 15.01 -18.87
C ARG A 29 -3.60 13.62 -19.48
N ARG A 30 -2.86 12.61 -19.01
CA ARG A 30 -3.03 11.22 -19.46
C ARG A 30 -4.33 10.60 -18.93
N LEU A 31 -4.68 10.85 -17.67
CA LEU A 31 -5.94 10.38 -17.09
C LEU A 31 -7.16 11.05 -17.75
N ALA A 32 -7.06 12.34 -18.07
CA ALA A 32 -8.14 13.07 -18.74
C ALA A 32 -8.35 12.68 -20.22
N ASN A 33 -7.36 12.01 -20.85
CA ASN A 33 -7.43 11.57 -22.25
C ASN A 33 -7.37 10.04 -22.39
N ALA A 34 -7.61 9.31 -21.30
CA ALA A 34 -7.74 7.86 -21.40
C ALA A 34 -8.94 7.55 -22.33
N PRO A 35 -8.77 6.72 -23.37
CA PRO A 35 -9.87 6.37 -24.24
C PRO A 35 -10.95 5.68 -23.43
N ASP A 36 -12.20 6.13 -23.57
CA ASP A 36 -13.36 5.44 -23.02
C ASP A 36 -13.31 3.97 -23.47
N THR A 37 -13.13 3.07 -22.52
CA THR A 37 -13.26 1.64 -22.76
C THR A 37 -14.65 1.37 -23.33
N PRO A 38 -14.81 0.58 -24.41
CA PRO A 38 -16.13 0.30 -24.96
C PRO A 38 -16.99 -0.37 -23.89
N ASP A 39 -18.18 0.20 -23.68
CA ASP A 39 -19.26 -0.27 -22.82
C ASP A 39 -19.33 -1.81 -22.83
N THR A 40 -18.84 -2.43 -21.75
CA THR A 40 -19.24 -3.80 -21.43
C THR A 40 -20.57 -3.67 -20.71
N GLN A 41 -21.65 -3.77 -21.48
CA GLN A 41 -23.01 -3.75 -20.98
C GLN A 41 -23.26 -4.98 -20.09
N TYR A 42 -23.08 -4.82 -18.77
CA TYR A 42 -23.57 -5.77 -17.78
C TYR A 42 -25.08 -5.57 -17.59
N PRO A 43 -25.89 -6.64 -17.58
CA PRO A 43 -27.31 -6.53 -17.30
C PRO A 43 -27.53 -6.07 -15.84
N ALA A 44 -28.35 -5.04 -15.68
CA ALA A 44 -28.68 -4.44 -14.38
C ALA A 44 -29.42 -5.43 -13.48
N GLY A 45 -28.69 -6.08 -12.57
CA GLY A 45 -29.22 -6.73 -11.38
C GLY A 45 -29.37 -5.70 -10.26
N GLN A 46 -30.61 -5.46 -9.83
CA GLN A 46 -30.92 -4.55 -8.72
C GLN A 46 -30.36 -5.12 -7.42
N HIS A 47 -29.24 -4.57 -6.92
CA HIS A 47 -28.79 -4.82 -5.55
C HIS A 47 -29.03 -3.57 -4.71
N SER A 48 -30.08 -3.65 -3.89
CA SER A 48 -30.33 -2.71 -2.80
C SER A 48 -29.13 -2.68 -1.85
N ARG A 49 -28.67 -1.47 -1.52
CA ARG A 49 -27.63 -1.23 -0.51
C ARG A 49 -28.12 -1.73 0.85
N ALA A 50 -27.45 -2.75 1.39
CA ALA A 50 -27.45 -3.03 2.82
C ALA A 50 -26.00 -2.88 3.30
N SER A 51 -25.77 -1.79 4.04
CA SER A 51 -24.54 -1.49 4.75
C SER A 51 -24.52 -2.34 6.02
N HIS A 52 -23.54 -3.21 6.17
CA HIS A 52 -23.24 -3.83 7.44
C HIS A 52 -21.73 -3.71 7.70
N ASN A 53 -21.42 -2.89 8.71
CA ASN A 53 -20.12 -2.86 9.37
C ASN A 53 -19.81 -4.24 9.94
N GLY A 54 -18.52 -4.57 9.96
CA GLY A 54 -18.03 -5.89 10.33
C GLY A 54 -18.23 -6.22 11.80
N GLU A 55 -18.16 -7.52 12.10
CA GLU A 55 -17.91 -8.04 13.43
C GLU A 55 -17.27 -9.42 13.36
N ALA A 56 -16.53 -9.70 14.43
CA ALA A 56 -15.50 -10.71 14.59
C ALA A 56 -15.92 -12.15 14.28
N TYR A 57 -14.97 -12.89 13.71
CA TYR A 57 -14.98 -14.35 13.74
C TYR A 57 -14.68 -14.79 15.17
N GLN A 58 -15.65 -15.43 15.82
CA GLN A 58 -15.44 -16.16 17.07
C GLN A 58 -15.90 -17.61 16.91
N ASP A 59 -14.88 -18.45 16.95
CA ASP A 59 -14.90 -19.89 17.14
C ASP A 59 -15.32 -20.18 18.57
N ASP A 60 -16.43 -20.89 18.74
CA ASP A 60 -16.77 -21.58 19.97
C ASP A 60 -17.44 -22.91 19.59
N GLY A 61 -16.61 -23.92 19.35
CA GLY A 61 -17.07 -25.28 19.57
C GLY A 61 -17.35 -25.46 21.06
N HIS A 62 -18.49 -26.07 21.43
CA HIS A 62 -18.56 -27.04 22.52
C HIS A 62 -19.81 -27.91 22.42
N THR A 63 -19.54 -29.20 22.59
CA THR A 63 -20.39 -30.34 22.83
C THR A 63 -21.22 -30.22 24.12
N GLY A 64 -22.42 -30.83 24.14
CA GLY A 64 -23.09 -31.22 25.37
C GLY A 64 -24.61 -31.09 25.29
N GLY A 65 -25.29 -32.21 25.04
CA GLY A 65 -26.75 -32.24 24.95
C GLY A 65 -27.44 -32.16 26.31
N GLN A 66 -28.74 -31.83 26.26
CA GLN A 66 -29.71 -32.38 27.20
C GLN A 66 -31.02 -32.69 26.48
N SER A 67 -31.57 -33.83 26.89
CA SER A 67 -32.75 -34.50 26.42
C SER A 67 -34.01 -33.76 26.86
N LEU A 68 -34.98 -33.64 25.96
CA LEU A 68 -36.40 -33.64 26.31
C LEU A 68 -37.14 -34.49 25.26
N ASP A 69 -37.33 -35.73 25.66
CA ASP A 69 -38.37 -36.68 25.29
C ASP A 69 -39.72 -36.03 24.90
N HIS A 70 -40.18 -36.25 23.66
CA HIS A 70 -41.56 -36.64 23.38
C HIS A 70 -41.78 -37.21 21.97
N GLU A 71 -42.24 -38.46 21.96
CA GLU A 71 -43.15 -39.14 21.03
C GLU A 71 -42.87 -39.30 19.52
N GLN A 72 -42.58 -40.57 19.19
CA GLN A 72 -43.27 -41.41 18.20
C GLN A 72 -43.43 -40.86 16.77
N GLY A 73 -42.49 -41.27 15.91
CA GLY A 73 -42.65 -41.26 14.46
C GLY A 73 -41.96 -42.48 13.85
N HIS A 74 -42.76 -43.42 13.37
CA HIS A 74 -42.37 -44.70 12.79
C HIS A 74 -41.23 -44.60 11.75
N GLY A 75 -40.25 -45.50 11.88
CA GLY A 75 -39.15 -45.65 10.95
C GLY A 75 -39.61 -46.05 9.56
N LYS A 76 -38.94 -45.46 8.56
CA LYS A 76 -38.75 -46.07 7.25
C LYS A 76 -37.28 -45.88 6.90
N GLY A 77 -36.50 -46.95 7.04
CA GLY A 77 -35.15 -46.97 6.48
C GLY A 77 -35.24 -46.67 4.99
N LEU A 78 -34.55 -45.61 4.55
CA LEU A 78 -34.35 -45.38 3.13
C LEU A 78 -33.56 -46.57 2.58
N PRO A 79 -34.00 -47.20 1.48
CA PRO A 79 -33.17 -48.20 0.84
C PRO A 79 -31.90 -47.48 0.38
N VAL A 80 -30.73 -48.01 0.76
CA VAL A 80 -29.48 -47.63 0.12
C VAL A 80 -29.65 -48.01 -1.34
N ALA A 81 -29.86 -47.00 -2.18
CA ALA A 81 -29.85 -47.19 -3.61
C ALA A 81 -28.52 -47.84 -3.96
N HIS A 82 -28.62 -49.02 -4.58
CA HIS A 82 -27.52 -49.64 -5.28
C HIS A 82 -26.93 -48.54 -6.17
N MET A 83 -25.71 -48.07 -5.87
CA MET A 83 -24.98 -47.18 -6.77
C MET A 83 -24.72 -48.00 -8.01
N GLN A 84 -25.64 -47.94 -8.97
CA GLN A 84 -25.34 -48.29 -10.34
C GLN A 84 -24.25 -47.31 -10.73
N GLU A 85 -23.08 -47.84 -11.08
CA GLU A 85 -22.04 -47.08 -11.75
C GLU A 85 -22.69 -46.51 -13.02
N GLU A 86 -23.20 -45.29 -12.92
CA GLU A 86 -23.81 -44.61 -14.05
C GLU A 86 -22.68 -44.32 -15.04
N GLU A 87 -22.76 -44.98 -16.18
CA GLU A 87 -21.90 -44.71 -17.34
C GLU A 87 -21.84 -43.19 -17.55
N PRO A 88 -20.64 -42.60 -17.60
CA PRO A 88 -20.49 -41.15 -17.57
C PRO A 88 -21.19 -40.52 -18.77
N ASP A 89 -22.17 -39.66 -18.50
CA ASP A 89 -22.91 -38.92 -19.53
C ASP A 89 -21.92 -38.12 -20.40
N GLU A 90 -21.80 -38.54 -21.67
CA GLU A 90 -20.89 -37.94 -22.64
C GLU A 90 -21.13 -36.44 -22.83
N HIS A 91 -22.37 -35.97 -22.69
CA HIS A 91 -22.69 -34.55 -22.78
C HIS A 91 -22.13 -33.78 -21.59
N ILE A 92 -22.20 -34.35 -20.39
CA ILE A 92 -21.60 -33.76 -19.19
C ILE A 92 -20.08 -33.74 -19.32
N GLN A 93 -19.46 -34.84 -19.76
CA GLN A 93 -18.01 -34.90 -19.98
C GLN A 93 -17.53 -33.85 -20.99
N HIS A 94 -18.24 -33.72 -22.11
CA HIS A 94 -17.93 -32.73 -23.12
C HIS A 94 -18.11 -31.29 -22.60
N ALA A 95 -19.15 -31.03 -21.79
CA ALA A 95 -19.35 -29.73 -21.16
C ALA A 95 -18.24 -29.38 -20.16
N LEU A 96 -17.80 -30.35 -19.35
CA LEU A 96 -16.69 -30.20 -18.43
C LEU A 96 -15.37 -29.95 -19.15
N GLU A 97 -15.09 -30.68 -20.24
CA GLU A 97 -13.88 -30.48 -21.04
C GLU A 97 -13.86 -29.10 -21.70
N ARG A 98 -15.00 -28.64 -22.22
CA ARG A 98 -15.14 -27.28 -22.77
C ARG A 98 -14.88 -26.23 -21.69
N SER A 99 -15.48 -26.39 -20.51
CA SER A 99 -15.26 -25.49 -19.37
C SER A 99 -13.81 -25.47 -18.93
N ARG A 100 -13.14 -26.64 -18.86
CA ARG A 100 -11.72 -26.75 -18.54
C ARG A 100 -10.85 -26.02 -19.56
N ARG A 101 -11.15 -26.18 -20.86
CA ARG A 101 -10.40 -25.51 -21.94
C ARG A 101 -10.52 -23.99 -21.84
N VAL A 102 -11.73 -23.49 -21.61
CA VAL A 102 -11.97 -22.05 -21.43
C VAL A 102 -11.27 -21.55 -20.17
N GLY A 103 -11.38 -22.27 -19.06
CA GLY A 103 -10.69 -21.94 -17.81
C GLY A 103 -9.17 -21.85 -17.96
N GLN A 104 -8.55 -22.81 -18.65
CA GLN A 104 -7.11 -22.78 -18.93
C GLN A 104 -6.69 -21.58 -19.79
N LEU A 105 -7.52 -21.18 -20.76
CA LEU A 105 -7.25 -20.00 -21.58
C LEU A 105 -7.33 -18.71 -20.75
N LEU A 106 -8.33 -18.60 -19.86
CA LEU A 106 -8.47 -17.46 -18.97
C LEU A 106 -7.30 -17.35 -18.00
N LEU A 107 -6.88 -18.46 -17.39
CA LEU A 107 -5.72 -18.49 -16.49
C LEU A 107 -4.43 -18.07 -17.18
N ARG A 108 -4.20 -18.51 -18.42
CA ARG A 108 -3.04 -18.05 -19.19
C ARG A 108 -3.10 -16.55 -19.45
N ARG A 109 -4.26 -16.05 -19.87
CA ARG A 109 -4.43 -14.61 -20.12
C ARG A 109 -4.23 -13.78 -18.85
N GLU A 110 -4.76 -14.22 -17.73
CA GLU A 110 -4.53 -13.59 -16.43
C GLU A 110 -3.04 -13.52 -16.10
N GLN A 111 -2.30 -14.61 -16.32
CA GLN A 111 -0.86 -14.65 -16.08
C GLN A 111 -0.10 -13.66 -16.96
N ASP A 112 -0.45 -13.59 -18.26
CA ASP A 112 0.18 -12.68 -19.23
C ASP A 112 -0.10 -11.20 -18.88
N GLU A 113 -1.33 -10.89 -18.48
CA GLU A 113 -1.73 -9.55 -18.05
C GLU A 113 -1.04 -9.16 -16.73
N LEU A 114 -0.94 -10.08 -15.77
CA LEU A 114 -0.22 -9.84 -14.51
C LEU A 114 1.25 -9.53 -14.75
N GLU A 115 1.90 -10.26 -15.65
CA GLU A 115 3.30 -9.99 -16.02
C GLU A 115 3.45 -8.61 -16.68
N THR A 116 2.52 -8.25 -17.57
CA THR A 116 2.50 -6.94 -18.24
C THR A 116 2.32 -5.81 -17.23
N VAL A 117 1.36 -5.93 -16.30
CA VAL A 117 1.12 -4.92 -15.26
C VAL A 117 2.32 -4.78 -14.35
N LYS A 118 2.96 -5.90 -13.99
CA LYS A 118 4.16 -5.89 -13.15
C LYS A 118 5.31 -5.15 -13.83
N GLN A 119 5.59 -5.47 -15.09
CA GLN A 119 6.62 -4.78 -15.87
C GLN A 119 6.34 -3.28 -15.95
N TYR A 120 5.09 -2.91 -16.23
CA TYR A 120 4.70 -1.50 -16.28
C TYR A 120 4.83 -0.78 -14.94
N ALA A 121 4.49 -1.44 -13.84
CA ALA A 121 4.67 -0.89 -12.49
C ALA A 121 6.16 -0.70 -12.17
N ASP A 122 7.01 -1.68 -12.50
CA ASP A 122 8.45 -1.58 -12.31
C ASP A 122 9.05 -0.44 -13.14
N ASP A 123 8.61 -0.28 -14.39
CA ASP A 123 9.04 0.82 -15.26
C ASP A 123 8.64 2.19 -14.71
N LEU A 124 7.40 2.32 -14.22
CA LEU A 124 6.95 3.56 -13.57
C LEU A 124 7.77 3.87 -12.32
N ILE A 125 8.03 2.87 -11.48
CA ILE A 125 8.84 3.03 -10.28
C ILE A 125 10.24 3.50 -10.65
N GLN A 126 10.88 2.88 -11.64
CA GLN A 126 12.24 3.20 -12.03
C GLN A 126 12.38 4.57 -12.70
N ASN A 127 11.42 4.94 -13.56
CA ASN A 127 11.54 6.09 -14.43
C ASN A 127 10.84 7.35 -13.91
N GLU A 128 9.69 7.20 -13.24
CA GLU A 128 8.86 8.34 -12.84
C GLU A 128 8.87 8.58 -11.33
N TYR A 129 8.88 7.51 -10.52
CA TYR A 129 8.73 7.63 -9.05
C TYR A 129 10.02 7.43 -8.26
N ARG A 130 11.11 7.01 -8.91
CA ARG A 130 12.40 6.88 -8.23
C ARG A 130 12.89 8.28 -7.87
N LEU A 131 12.99 8.56 -6.57
CA LEU A 131 13.66 9.77 -6.12
C LEU A 131 15.10 9.76 -6.67
N PRO A 132 15.59 10.87 -7.23
CA PRO A 132 16.98 10.99 -7.63
C PRO A 132 17.87 10.57 -6.46
N GLN A 133 18.66 9.52 -6.64
CA GLN A 133 19.69 9.12 -5.69
C GLN A 133 20.89 10.05 -5.82
N ASN A 134 20.65 11.34 -5.65
CA ASN A 134 21.72 12.30 -5.48
C ASN A 134 22.35 12.00 -4.11
N GLU A 135 23.68 12.04 -4.04
CA GLU A 135 24.32 12.02 -2.74
C GLU A 135 23.74 13.15 -1.88
N ALA A 136 23.36 12.79 -0.65
CA ALA A 136 22.86 13.78 0.28
C ALA A 136 23.91 14.90 0.42
N PRO A 137 23.51 16.17 0.38
CA PRO A 137 24.46 17.27 0.52
C PRO A 137 25.24 17.11 1.83
N CYS A 138 26.55 17.39 1.77
CA CYS A 138 27.48 17.20 2.87
C CYS A 138 27.71 15.73 3.28
N SER A 139 27.47 14.76 2.40
CA SER A 139 27.73 13.32 2.62
C SER A 139 29.15 13.06 3.10
N GLN A 140 30.14 13.63 2.41
CA GLN A 140 31.56 13.45 2.73
C GLN A 140 31.90 13.91 4.16
N GLN A 141 31.43 15.09 4.56
CA GLN A 141 31.72 15.63 5.90
C GLN A 141 30.97 14.85 6.99
N ARG A 142 29.76 14.39 6.71
CA ARG A 142 29.00 13.49 7.60
C ARG A 142 29.76 12.19 7.82
N ASP A 143 30.24 11.57 6.74
CA ASP A 143 30.92 10.29 6.82
C ASP A 143 32.26 10.43 7.56
N GLY A 144 32.97 11.55 7.37
CA GLY A 144 34.14 11.91 8.18
C GLY A 144 33.85 12.05 9.68
N CYS A 145 32.70 12.64 10.06
CA CYS A 145 32.29 12.70 11.46
C CYS A 145 32.05 11.30 12.04
N LEU A 146 31.32 10.46 11.31
CA LEU A 146 31.02 9.09 11.74
C LEU A 146 32.29 8.26 11.90
N GLN A 147 33.20 8.36 10.94
CA GLN A 147 34.48 7.67 11.00
C GLN A 147 35.31 8.15 12.20
N CYS A 148 35.39 9.45 12.45
CA CYS A 148 36.13 9.97 13.59
C CYS A 148 35.57 9.44 14.93
N TYR A 149 34.25 9.42 15.11
CA TYR A 149 33.65 8.89 16.33
C TYR A 149 33.89 7.39 16.51
N GLN A 150 33.95 6.62 15.42
CA GLN A 150 34.32 5.21 15.45
C GLN A 150 35.79 5.02 15.84
N ASP A 151 36.68 5.88 15.36
CA ASP A 151 38.12 5.81 15.66
C ASP A 151 38.46 6.35 17.08
N HIS A 152 37.60 7.19 17.65
CA HIS A 152 37.83 7.89 18.92
C HIS A 152 36.68 7.71 19.94
N GLU A 153 36.18 6.49 20.13
CA GLU A 153 35.04 6.20 21.02
C GLU A 153 35.20 6.70 22.47
N GLN A 154 36.44 6.74 22.98
CA GLN A 154 36.75 7.20 24.34
C GLN A 154 37.10 8.70 24.41
N ASP A 155 37.50 9.28 23.27
CA ASP A 155 38.02 10.64 23.14
C ASP A 155 37.21 11.44 22.10
N CYS A 156 35.88 11.36 22.17
CA CYS A 156 34.95 11.95 21.19
C CYS A 156 35.16 13.47 20.95
N TRP A 157 35.73 14.18 21.93
CA TRP A 157 36.06 15.60 21.84
C TRP A 157 37.12 15.90 20.76
N ARG A 158 37.94 14.91 20.38
CA ARG A 158 38.90 15.03 19.29
C ARG A 158 38.23 15.20 17.93
N CYS A 159 36.97 14.78 17.79
CA CYS A 159 36.19 14.90 16.55
C CYS A 159 35.56 16.27 16.31
N LYS A 160 35.94 17.27 17.12
CA LYS A 160 35.53 18.66 16.91
C LYS A 160 35.79 19.18 15.47
N PRO A 161 36.96 18.98 14.85
CA PRO A 161 37.21 19.55 13.53
C PRO A 161 36.31 18.93 12.44
N GLU A 162 36.01 17.63 12.52
CA GLU A 162 35.10 16.93 11.60
C GLU A 162 33.67 17.47 11.77
N VAL A 163 33.22 17.65 13.02
CA VAL A 163 31.90 18.22 13.33
C VAL A 163 31.80 19.68 12.85
N ASP A 164 32.84 20.49 13.06
CA ASP A 164 32.90 21.87 12.58
C ASP A 164 32.84 21.91 11.04
N ALA A 165 33.53 20.99 10.35
CA ALA A 165 33.47 20.88 8.89
C ALA A 165 32.06 20.51 8.39
N TYR A 166 31.38 19.56 9.06
CA TYR A 166 30.01 19.19 8.70
C TYR A 166 29.03 20.34 8.91
N THR A 167 29.09 21.01 10.06
CA THR A 167 28.22 22.16 10.36
C THR A 167 28.44 23.31 9.38
N ALA A 168 29.70 23.62 9.03
CA ALA A 168 30.03 24.63 8.03
C ALA A 168 29.40 24.30 6.66
N CYS A 169 29.48 23.05 6.21
CA CYS A 169 28.85 22.62 4.97
C CYS A 169 27.33 22.80 5.00
N VAL A 170 26.66 22.36 6.07
CA VAL A 170 25.20 22.49 6.23
C VAL A 170 24.77 23.97 6.20
N HIS A 171 25.52 24.84 6.89
CA HIS A 171 25.25 26.27 6.87
C HIS A 171 25.39 26.87 5.47
N GLN A 172 26.46 26.54 4.75
CA GLN A 172 26.66 27.03 3.38
C GLN A 172 25.54 26.56 2.44
N MET A 173 25.14 25.30 2.54
CA MET A 173 24.04 24.74 1.74
C MET A 173 22.72 25.48 1.97
N ARG A 174 22.35 25.76 3.22
CA ARG A 174 21.14 26.53 3.54
C ARG A 174 21.16 27.93 2.94
N MET A 175 22.32 28.59 2.99
CA MET A 175 22.49 29.93 2.42
C MET A 175 22.37 29.91 0.88
N GLN A 176 22.92 28.88 0.23
CA GLN A 176 22.80 28.72 -1.23
C GLN A 176 21.35 28.45 -1.66
N GLN A 177 20.61 27.64 -0.90
CA GLN A 177 19.18 27.39 -1.15
C GLN A 177 18.37 28.69 -1.09
N HIS A 178 18.51 29.46 -0.01
CA HIS A 178 17.80 30.72 0.15
C HIS A 178 18.15 31.75 -0.94
N LYS A 179 19.42 31.78 -1.38
CA LYS A 179 19.85 32.63 -2.50
C LYS A 179 19.16 32.21 -3.81
N SER A 180 19.15 30.91 -4.13
CA SER A 180 18.51 30.40 -5.36
C SER A 180 17.00 30.66 -5.39
N GLU A 181 16.32 30.62 -4.25
CA GLU A 181 14.89 30.95 -4.14
C GLU A 181 14.62 32.44 -4.32
N HIS A 182 15.49 33.30 -3.81
CA HIS A 182 15.40 34.75 -4.00
C HIS A 182 15.61 35.12 -5.47
N ASP A 183 16.64 34.58 -6.12
CA ASP A 183 16.96 34.87 -7.52
C ASP A 183 15.84 34.41 -8.47
N MET A 184 15.13 33.31 -8.16
CA MET A 184 14.00 32.83 -8.97
C MET A 184 12.70 33.63 -8.79
N LYS A 185 12.55 34.38 -7.70
CA LYS A 185 11.38 35.27 -7.46
C LYS A 185 11.56 36.67 -8.04
N THR A 186 12.79 37.02 -8.43
CA THR A 186 13.13 38.38 -8.87
C THR A 186 13.13 38.51 -10.40
N HIS A 187 12.69 37.47 -11.12
CA HIS A 187 12.69 37.39 -12.58
C HIS A 187 11.31 37.04 -13.13
#